data_AF-A0A836LCZ0-F1
#
_entry.id   AF-A0A836LCZ0-F1
#
_cell.length_a   1.000
_cell.length_b   1.000
_cell.length_c   1.000
_cell.angle_alpha   90.00
_cell.angle_beta   90.00
_cell.angle_gamma   90.00
#
_symmetry.space_group_name_H-M   'P 1'
#
loop_
_entity.id
_entity.type
_entity.pdbx_description
1 polymer ?
#
loop_
_entity_poly.entity_id
_entity_poly.type
_entity_poly.pdbx_seq_one_letter_code
_entity_poly.pdbx_strand_id
1 'polypeptide(L)'
;MSLLTCNEDCSLAEFAQKRQVQLHSLWLPISAAVPSHTGSNATVAVDSHTPMVLLETGTDTLVLDRREICVRLQVANASSSEDTTVLVDPGVMPRDCEVFVRWSRPDGIQLKANMRVLHYNMEEVPSLSSRHSAHSLKRSRVVDEANSVDAFALKRAIRGNQNRLTLAQRSREDLHRRLTAAISTRGCQLHPRSTEILQSTLASICHRLAHPPLHFVLPSDAMALEAGGVTWARSNGRIFSRVFRSTTSEERSEAAKYSDGSRQLRFYFIEDVLLRRPQEWTATAAARYRDDGSGTGGCDRASHEVEVLLKEEVLADMNNFADRGFRIVFIEHYPALHHGSRYMVERTLTPVVRLCLQRCPHLTVTVVISAMSCVTAARKQGMMMSLVLPHTGLLSFFISELNTSLTPDPKTAAVVGSSDRGSLFLKTLHADFARNASLTYVDVRELRHHRE
;
A
#
# COMPACT_ATOMS: atom_id res chain seq x y z
N MET A 1 -13.94 6.45 36.85
CA MET A 1 -14.59 6.92 35.60
C MET A 1 -16.08 6.95 35.84
N SER A 2 -16.77 8.01 35.41
CA SER A 2 -18.23 8.10 35.57
C SER A 2 -18.86 8.85 34.40
N LEU A 3 -19.96 8.33 33.87
CA LEU A 3 -20.77 9.04 32.89
C LEU A 3 -21.79 9.93 33.62
N LEU A 4 -21.70 11.24 33.41
CA LEU A 4 -22.52 12.24 34.08
C LEU A 4 -23.53 12.83 33.09
N THR A 5 -24.80 12.92 33.47
CA THR A 5 -25.84 13.53 32.63
C THR A 5 -26.05 14.99 33.01
N CYS A 6 -26.06 15.88 32.01
CA CYS A 6 -26.46 17.27 32.13
C CYS A 6 -27.98 17.35 32.10
N ASN A 7 -28.62 17.75 33.20
CA ASN A 7 -30.09 17.69 33.30
C ASN A 7 -30.77 18.97 32.78
N GLU A 8 -30.01 20.04 32.57
CA GLU A 8 -30.48 21.36 32.17
C GLU A 8 -29.46 22.00 31.22
N ASP A 9 -29.88 23.03 30.49
CA ASP A 9 -28.97 23.80 29.66
C ASP A 9 -28.06 24.66 30.56
N CYS A 10 -26.75 24.43 30.51
CA CYS A 10 -25.78 25.18 31.31
C CYS A 10 -24.39 25.18 30.67
N SER A 11 -23.51 26.06 31.13
CA SER A 11 -22.12 26.05 30.68
C SER A 11 -21.34 24.85 31.24
N LEU A 12 -20.28 24.44 30.53
CA LEU A 12 -19.39 23.37 31.00
C LEU A 12 -18.79 23.66 32.39
N ALA A 13 -18.50 24.94 32.69
CA ALA A 13 -17.96 25.38 33.97
C ALA A 13 -18.99 25.24 35.11
N GLU A 14 -20.24 25.65 34.88
CA GLU A 14 -21.33 25.47 35.84
C GLU A 14 -21.63 23.98 36.09
N PHE A 15 -21.58 23.16 35.05
CA PHE A 15 -21.73 21.71 35.18
C PHE A 15 -20.61 21.09 36.03
N ALA A 16 -19.35 21.47 35.78
CA ALA A 16 -18.21 21.00 36.55
C ALA A 16 -18.33 21.39 38.04
N GLN A 17 -18.74 22.62 38.31
CA GLN A 17 -18.96 23.12 39.67
C GLN A 17 -20.09 22.36 40.39
N LYS A 18 -21.26 22.18 39.74
CA LYS A 18 -22.40 21.44 40.29
C LYS A 18 -22.07 19.98 40.60
N ARG A 19 -21.18 19.37 39.82
CA ARG A 19 -20.75 17.98 39.97
C ARG A 19 -19.47 17.81 40.81
N GLN A 20 -18.87 18.91 41.30
CA GLN A 20 -17.63 18.92 42.09
C GLN A 20 -16.46 18.20 41.41
N VAL A 21 -16.31 18.39 40.09
CA VAL A 21 -15.27 17.74 39.27
C VAL A 21 -14.40 18.80 38.57
N GLN A 22 -13.15 18.44 38.27
CA GLN A 22 -12.22 19.36 37.63
C GLN A 22 -12.54 19.50 36.14
N LEU A 23 -12.57 20.72 35.61
CA LEU A 23 -12.94 20.99 34.21
C LEU A 23 -12.11 20.17 33.21
N HIS A 24 -10.82 20.00 33.45
CA HIS A 24 -9.88 19.30 32.57
C HIS A 24 -9.98 17.76 32.61
N SER A 25 -10.81 17.23 33.51
CA SER A 25 -11.15 15.80 33.63
C SER A 25 -12.48 15.46 32.94
N LEU A 26 -13.15 16.47 32.35
CA LEU A 26 -14.39 16.30 31.60
C LEU A 26 -14.11 16.13 30.11
N TRP A 27 -14.77 15.14 29.53
CA TRP A 27 -14.70 14.81 28.12
C TRP A 27 -16.09 14.90 27.52
N LEU A 28 -16.18 15.53 26.35
CA LEU A 28 -17.47 15.84 25.73
C LEU A 28 -17.74 14.93 24.55
N PRO A 29 -19.00 14.55 24.33
CA PRO A 29 -19.35 13.73 23.19
C PRO A 29 -19.04 14.53 21.93
N ILE A 30 -18.54 13.86 20.89
CA ILE A 30 -18.12 14.53 19.66
C ILE A 30 -19.26 15.31 18.98
N SER A 31 -20.51 14.91 19.23
CA SER A 31 -21.71 15.62 18.82
C SER A 31 -21.84 17.03 19.41
N ALA A 32 -21.20 17.31 20.56
CA ALA A 32 -21.15 18.64 21.15
C ALA A 32 -20.33 19.63 20.31
N ALA A 33 -19.45 19.13 19.43
CA ALA A 33 -18.65 19.95 18.51
C ALA A 33 -19.42 20.36 17.23
N VAL A 34 -20.62 19.80 17.00
CA VAL A 34 -21.43 20.10 15.82
C VAL A 34 -22.29 21.35 16.07
N PRO A 35 -22.16 22.41 15.25
CA PRO A 35 -23.01 23.59 15.37
C PRO A 35 -24.50 23.23 15.20
N SER A 36 -25.37 23.84 16.01
CA SER A 36 -26.82 23.54 16.02
C SER A 36 -27.53 23.76 14.68
N HIS A 37 -26.92 24.51 13.75
CA HIS A 37 -27.46 24.89 12.45
C HIS A 37 -26.92 24.05 11.28
N THR A 38 -25.94 23.18 11.52
CA THR A 38 -25.49 22.20 10.52
C THR A 38 -26.27 20.90 10.72
N GLY A 39 -26.92 20.39 9.66
CA GLY A 39 -27.71 19.15 9.73
C GLY A 39 -26.90 17.94 10.21
N SER A 40 -27.57 16.83 10.49
CA SER A 40 -27.05 15.58 11.10
C SER A 40 -25.83 14.92 10.45
N ASN A 41 -25.33 15.44 9.33
CA ASN A 41 -24.26 14.88 8.50
C ASN A 41 -22.98 15.75 8.55
N ALA A 42 -22.83 16.57 9.59
CA ALA A 42 -21.68 17.43 9.77
C ALA A 42 -20.50 16.63 10.34
N THR A 43 -19.39 16.58 9.61
CA THR A 43 -18.15 15.95 10.08
C THR A 43 -17.40 16.87 11.04
N VAL A 44 -16.88 16.28 12.11
CA VAL A 44 -16.06 16.93 13.12
C VAL A 44 -14.60 16.58 12.86
N ALA A 45 -13.76 17.58 12.63
CA ALA A 45 -12.32 17.38 12.51
C ALA A 45 -11.69 17.32 13.89
N VAL A 46 -11.00 16.23 14.22
CA VAL A 46 -10.29 16.03 15.49
C VAL A 46 -8.80 15.97 15.22
N ASP A 47 -8.06 16.97 15.70
CA ASP A 47 -6.61 17.07 15.52
C ASP A 47 -5.88 15.84 16.08
N SER A 48 -4.71 15.54 15.52
CA SER A 48 -3.82 14.43 15.92
C SER A 48 -3.53 14.43 17.41
N HIS A 49 -3.30 15.62 17.98
CA HIS A 49 -2.95 15.81 19.39
C HIS A 49 -4.14 15.92 20.34
N THR A 50 -5.38 15.87 19.83
CA THR A 50 -6.57 15.90 20.70
C THR A 50 -6.89 14.47 21.19
N PRO A 51 -6.84 14.21 22.51
CA PRO A 51 -7.20 12.89 23.03
C PRO A 51 -8.65 12.54 22.73
N MET A 52 -8.88 11.27 22.36
CA MET A 52 -10.21 10.70 22.11
C MET A 52 -10.41 9.43 22.92
N VAL A 53 -11.65 9.17 23.30
CA VAL A 53 -12.06 7.94 23.98
C VAL A 53 -13.35 7.43 23.32
N LEU A 54 -13.43 6.13 23.09
CA LEU A 54 -14.65 5.47 22.65
C LEU A 54 -15.24 4.67 23.82
N LEU A 55 -16.48 4.97 24.18
CA LEU A 55 -17.29 4.19 25.11
C LEU A 55 -18.18 3.24 24.31
N GLU A 56 -18.06 1.94 24.57
CA GLU A 56 -18.99 0.94 24.06
C GLU A 56 -20.12 0.72 25.06
N THR A 57 -21.30 1.25 24.77
CA THR A 57 -22.42 1.26 25.71
C THR A 57 -22.99 -0.13 25.99
N GLY A 58 -22.77 -1.10 25.10
CA GLY A 58 -23.21 -2.49 25.28
C GLY A 58 -22.33 -3.31 26.23
N THR A 59 -21.07 -2.91 26.43
CA THR A 59 -20.06 -3.65 27.23
C THR A 59 -19.45 -2.81 28.34
N ASP A 60 -19.80 -1.52 28.41
CA ASP A 60 -19.22 -0.51 29.32
C ASP A 60 -17.68 -0.44 29.25
N THR A 61 -17.13 -0.72 28.07
CA THR A 61 -15.68 -0.75 27.81
C THR A 61 -15.22 0.59 27.23
N LEU A 62 -14.09 1.07 27.73
CA LEU A 62 -13.40 2.24 27.19
C LEU A 62 -12.22 1.82 26.31
N VAL A 63 -12.18 2.37 25.11
CA VAL A 63 -11.02 2.28 24.21
C VAL A 63 -10.36 3.66 24.18
N LEU A 64 -9.09 3.71 24.56
CA LEU A 64 -8.26 4.92 24.61
C LEU A 64 -7.30 5.03 23.42
N ASP A 65 -7.04 3.91 22.73
CA ASP A 65 -6.17 3.87 21.55
C ASP A 65 -6.85 4.56 20.36
N ARG A 66 -6.33 5.72 19.97
CA ARG A 66 -6.83 6.53 18.86
C ARG A 66 -6.93 5.75 17.54
N ARG A 67 -5.96 4.88 17.24
CA ARG A 67 -5.97 4.07 16.02
C ARG A 67 -7.08 3.05 16.06
N GLU A 68 -7.23 2.37 17.20
CA GLU A 68 -8.31 1.41 17.40
C GLU A 68 -9.69 2.08 17.31
N ILE A 69 -9.86 3.26 17.91
CA ILE A 69 -11.07 4.08 17.81
C ILE A 69 -11.36 4.39 16.33
N CYS A 70 -10.37 4.86 15.56
CA CYS A 70 -10.56 5.21 14.15
C CYS A 70 -10.93 4.00 13.28
N VAL A 71 -10.38 2.82 13.59
CA VAL A 71 -10.72 1.57 12.90
C VAL A 71 -12.15 1.16 13.20
N ARG A 72 -12.59 1.23 14.46
CA ARG A 72 -13.96 0.89 14.87
C ARG A 72 -15.00 1.84 14.27
N LEU A 73 -14.65 3.12 14.15
CA LEU A 73 -15.48 4.15 13.51
C LEU A 73 -15.39 4.16 11.98
N GLN A 74 -14.57 3.28 11.38
CA GLN A 74 -14.34 3.21 9.93
C GLN A 74 -13.90 4.53 9.30
N VAL A 75 -13.11 5.33 10.03
CA VAL A 75 -12.65 6.62 9.52
C VAL A 75 -11.67 6.40 8.37
N ALA A 76 -11.82 7.16 7.29
CA ALA A 76 -10.89 7.15 6.18
C ALA A 76 -9.46 7.42 6.69
N ASN A 77 -8.49 6.59 6.28
CA ASN A 77 -7.09 6.66 6.72
C ASN A 77 -6.86 6.37 8.22
N ALA A 78 -7.68 5.52 8.86
CA ALA A 78 -7.49 5.08 10.24
C ALA A 78 -6.06 4.60 10.58
N SER A 79 -5.31 4.09 9.60
CA SER A 79 -3.92 3.65 9.74
C SER A 79 -2.87 4.76 9.82
N SER A 80 -3.22 6.02 9.54
CA SER A 80 -2.36 7.20 9.71
C SER A 80 -2.95 8.21 10.70
N SER A 81 -3.85 7.75 11.58
CA SER A 81 -4.64 8.60 12.49
C SER A 81 -3.85 9.23 13.64
N GLU A 82 -2.65 8.70 13.94
CA GLU A 82 -1.76 9.25 14.97
C GLU A 82 -1.15 10.60 14.57
N ASP A 83 -0.85 10.79 13.27
CA ASP A 83 -0.18 12.00 12.76
C ASP A 83 -1.11 12.94 11.98
N THR A 84 -2.40 12.61 11.86
CA THR A 84 -3.34 13.36 11.00
C THR A 84 -4.63 13.74 11.71
N THR A 85 -5.22 14.87 11.30
CA THR A 85 -6.56 15.29 11.70
C THR A 85 -7.58 14.28 11.15
N VAL A 86 -8.36 13.69 12.04
CA VAL A 86 -9.34 12.65 11.75
C VAL A 86 -10.70 13.31 11.57
N LEU A 87 -11.41 12.99 10.50
CA LEU A 87 -12.77 13.47 10.26
C LEU A 87 -13.77 12.42 10.75
N VAL A 88 -14.51 12.73 11.81
CA VAL A 88 -15.52 11.83 12.39
C VAL A 88 -16.91 12.36 12.05
N ASP A 89 -17.78 11.52 11.51
CA ASP A 89 -19.19 11.83 11.31
C ASP A 89 -20.01 11.25 12.48
N PRO A 90 -20.56 12.09 13.38
CA PRO A 90 -21.39 11.62 14.49
C PRO A 90 -22.66 10.89 14.01
N GLY A 91 -23.16 11.19 12.81
CA GLY A 91 -24.35 10.58 12.22
C GLY A 91 -24.13 9.14 11.71
N VAL A 92 -22.88 8.76 11.48
CA VAL A 92 -22.49 7.40 11.03
C VAL A 92 -22.00 6.53 12.20
N MET A 93 -21.97 7.08 13.42
CA MET A 93 -21.51 6.38 14.61
C MET A 93 -22.43 5.18 14.93
N PRO A 94 -21.88 3.98 15.21
CA PRO A 94 -22.68 2.84 15.62
C PRO A 94 -23.51 3.16 16.87
N ARG A 95 -24.76 2.67 16.94
CA ARG A 95 -25.70 2.97 18.05
C ARG A 95 -25.20 2.54 19.43
N ASP A 96 -24.27 1.59 19.47
CA ASP A 96 -23.71 1.01 20.69
C ASP A 96 -22.36 1.64 21.08
N CYS A 97 -22.01 2.77 20.45
CA CYS A 97 -20.73 3.44 20.59
C CYS A 97 -20.92 4.95 20.78
N GLU A 98 -20.15 5.55 21.68
CA GLU A 98 -20.11 7.00 21.85
C GLU A 98 -18.67 7.49 21.98
N VAL A 99 -18.30 8.47 21.16
CA VAL A 99 -16.95 9.04 21.15
C VAL A 99 -16.93 10.31 21.98
N PHE A 100 -15.99 10.37 22.92
CA PHE A 100 -15.70 11.54 23.74
C PHE A 100 -14.35 12.12 23.36
N VAL A 101 -14.27 13.45 23.29
CA VAL A 101 -13.04 14.18 23.01
C VAL A 101 -12.70 15.09 24.18
N ARG A 102 -11.41 15.19 24.50
CA ARG A 102 -10.97 16.10 25.56
C ARG A 102 -11.09 17.53 25.06
N TRP A 103 -11.88 18.34 25.76
CA TRP A 103 -12.06 19.73 25.37
C TRP A 103 -11.01 20.62 26.04
N SER A 104 -10.21 21.31 25.24
CA SER A 104 -9.06 22.10 25.71
C SER A 104 -9.35 23.60 25.84
N ARG A 105 -10.51 24.07 25.39
CA ARG A 105 -10.89 25.49 25.53
C ARG A 105 -11.77 25.69 26.78
N PRO A 106 -11.32 26.47 27.77
CA PRO A 106 -12.09 26.69 28.99
C PRO A 106 -13.37 27.53 28.78
N ASP A 107 -13.50 28.24 27.65
CA ASP A 107 -14.55 29.23 27.47
C ASP A 107 -15.56 28.84 26.38
N GLY A 108 -16.86 28.89 26.74
CA GLY A 108 -17.95 29.11 25.79
C GLY A 108 -18.76 27.89 25.30
N ILE A 109 -18.55 26.68 25.82
CA ILE A 109 -19.46 25.56 25.49
C ILE A 109 -20.70 25.60 26.35
N GLN A 110 -21.84 25.66 25.68
CA GLN A 110 -23.16 25.41 26.26
C GLN A 110 -23.49 23.93 26.13
N LEU A 111 -23.66 23.26 27.27
CA LEU A 111 -24.18 21.91 27.33
C LEU A 111 -25.70 21.96 27.24
N LYS A 112 -26.26 21.06 26.43
CA LYS A 112 -27.71 20.89 26.34
C LYS A 112 -28.20 19.91 27.40
N ALA A 113 -29.44 20.08 27.83
CA ALA A 113 -30.14 19.11 28.65
C ALA A 113 -30.10 17.72 27.98
N ASN A 114 -29.93 16.69 28.81
CA ASN A 114 -29.72 15.28 28.49
C ASN A 114 -28.38 14.94 27.79
N MET A 115 -27.43 15.88 27.70
CA MET A 115 -26.10 15.56 27.19
C MET A 115 -25.31 14.73 28.20
N ARG A 116 -24.67 13.66 27.72
CA ARG A 116 -23.79 12.81 28.54
C ARG A 116 -22.37 13.34 28.47
N VAL A 117 -21.72 13.49 29.62
CA VAL A 117 -20.36 13.98 29.79
C VAL A 117 -19.55 12.90 30.48
N LEU A 118 -18.41 12.53 29.92
CA LEU A 118 -17.54 11.52 30.51
C LEU A 118 -16.57 12.19 31.49
N HIS A 119 -16.60 11.78 32.75
CA HIS A 119 -15.62 12.18 33.76
C HIS A 119 -14.53 11.10 33.87
N TYR A 120 -13.33 11.45 33.40
CA TYR A 120 -12.17 10.58 33.37
C TYR A 120 -10.90 11.41 33.64
N ASN A 121 -10.28 11.15 34.79
CA ASN A 121 -9.01 11.77 35.17
C ASN A 121 -7.85 10.95 34.60
N MET A 122 -6.99 11.59 33.81
CA MET A 122 -5.82 10.97 33.20
C MET A 122 -4.59 11.52 33.93
N GLU A 123 -4.20 10.88 35.03
CA GLU A 123 -2.91 11.17 35.66
C GLU A 123 -1.80 10.48 34.83
N GLU A 124 -0.72 11.23 34.55
CA GLU A 124 0.49 10.84 33.81
C GLU A 124 0.49 10.90 32.26
N VAL A 125 0.51 12.11 31.67
CA VAL A 125 1.38 12.40 30.51
C VAL A 125 1.90 13.85 30.64
N PRO A 126 3.23 14.12 30.55
CA PRO A 126 3.78 15.46 30.77
C PRO A 126 3.30 16.45 29.71
N SER A 127 3.02 17.65 30.18
CA SER A 127 2.66 18.85 29.43
C SER A 127 3.64 19.18 28.29
N LEU A 128 3.13 19.24 27.05
CA LEU A 128 3.68 20.06 25.99
C LEU A 128 2.60 21.04 25.51
N SER A 129 2.86 22.31 25.79
CA SER A 129 2.14 23.49 25.29
C SER A 129 2.00 23.44 23.77
N SER A 130 0.76 23.53 23.25
CA SER A 130 0.46 24.16 21.94
C SER A 130 -1.03 24.00 21.56
N ARG A 131 -1.82 25.08 21.66
CA ARG A 131 -3.07 25.39 20.92
C ARG A 131 -3.75 24.20 20.17
N HIS A 132 -4.87 23.71 20.70
CA HIS A 132 -5.64 22.57 20.13
C HIS A 132 -7.09 22.96 19.82
N SER A 133 -7.64 22.56 18.66
CA SER A 133 -9.08 22.74 18.40
C SER A 133 -9.65 21.92 17.25
N ALA A 134 -10.79 21.28 17.50
CA ALA A 134 -11.68 20.76 16.46
C ALA A 134 -12.43 21.89 15.72
N HIS A 135 -12.43 21.87 14.39
CA HIS A 135 -13.12 22.86 13.56
C HIS A 135 -13.93 22.22 12.42
N SER A 136 -15.10 22.80 12.11
CA SER A 136 -15.96 22.36 11.01
C SER A 136 -15.44 22.85 9.65
N LEU A 137 -15.30 21.97 8.66
CA LEU A 137 -15.00 22.33 7.27
C LEU A 137 -16.27 22.24 6.41
N LYS A 138 -16.74 23.37 5.87
CA LYS A 138 -17.78 23.38 4.83
C LYS A 138 -17.16 22.89 3.51
N ARG A 139 -17.68 21.79 2.95
CA ARG A 139 -17.40 21.37 1.55
C ARG A 139 -18.62 21.46 0.67
N SER A 140 -18.38 21.93 -0.55
CA SER A 140 -19.35 22.03 -1.65
C SER A 140 -19.86 20.66 -2.06
N ARG A 141 -21.17 20.63 -2.38
CA ARG A 141 -21.91 19.49 -2.94
C ARG A 141 -21.27 18.95 -4.22
N VAL A 142 -20.99 17.65 -4.23
CA VAL A 142 -21.19 16.80 -5.39
C VAL A 142 -22.11 15.68 -4.92
N VAL A 143 -23.29 15.64 -5.52
CA VAL A 143 -24.34 14.65 -5.28
C VAL A 143 -24.01 13.45 -6.16
N ASP A 144 -23.72 12.30 -5.55
CA ASP A 144 -23.83 10.99 -6.18
C ASP A 144 -24.80 10.16 -5.33
N GLU A 145 -26.07 10.19 -5.72
CA GLU A 145 -27.09 9.26 -5.25
C GLU A 145 -26.99 7.92 -6.00
N ALA A 146 -27.43 6.88 -5.29
CA ALA A 146 -27.64 5.50 -5.74
C ALA A 146 -26.40 4.62 -5.92
N ASN A 147 -25.93 4.02 -4.82
CA ASN A 147 -25.55 2.59 -4.72
C ASN A 147 -25.08 2.24 -3.29
N SER A 148 -25.97 2.35 -2.31
CA SER A 148 -25.71 1.87 -0.94
C SER A 148 -26.29 0.46 -0.79
N VAL A 149 -25.44 -0.50 -0.49
CA VAL A 149 -25.86 -1.86 -0.10
C VAL A 149 -26.32 -1.80 1.35
N ASP A 150 -27.52 -2.32 1.62
CA ASP A 150 -28.08 -2.49 2.95
C ASP A 150 -27.16 -3.38 3.81
N ALA A 151 -26.46 -2.73 4.75
CA ALA A 151 -25.54 -3.36 5.70
C ALA A 151 -26.22 -4.44 6.56
N PHE A 152 -27.56 -4.45 6.61
CA PHE A 152 -28.35 -5.46 7.30
C PHE A 152 -28.20 -6.87 6.69
N ALA A 153 -28.04 -6.96 5.37
CA ALA A 153 -27.82 -8.25 4.68
C ALA A 153 -26.42 -8.84 4.99
N LEU A 154 -25.41 -7.98 5.11
CA LEU A 154 -24.04 -8.38 5.46
C LEU A 154 -23.93 -8.79 6.95
N LYS A 155 -24.60 -8.05 7.84
CA LYS A 155 -24.63 -8.33 9.28
C LYS A 155 -25.31 -9.67 9.61
N ARG A 156 -26.33 -10.05 8.82
CA ARG A 156 -27.01 -11.36 8.95
C ARG A 156 -26.15 -12.53 8.44
N ALA A 157 -25.29 -12.30 7.45
CA ALA A 157 -24.38 -13.32 6.93
C ALA A 157 -23.18 -13.60 7.86
N ILE A 158 -22.75 -12.60 8.64
CA ILE A 158 -21.60 -12.73 9.57
C ILE A 158 -22.01 -13.37 10.91
N ARG A 159 -23.27 -13.23 11.34
CA ARG A 159 -23.77 -13.83 12.60
C ARG A 159 -24.28 -15.28 12.48
N GLY A 160 -24.43 -15.81 11.27
CA GLY A 160 -24.80 -17.22 11.08
C GLY A 160 -23.55 -18.10 11.04
N ASN A 161 -23.55 -19.21 11.78
CA ASN A 161 -22.62 -20.35 11.63
C ASN A 161 -22.71 -20.96 10.22
N GLN A 162 -22.31 -20.21 9.20
CA GLN A 162 -22.22 -20.67 7.83
C GLN A 162 -20.75 -20.81 7.50
N ASN A 163 -20.35 -22.06 7.20
CA ASN A 163 -19.00 -22.47 6.81
C ASN A 163 -18.34 -21.38 5.97
N ARG A 164 -17.15 -20.91 6.35
CA ARG A 164 -16.39 -19.83 5.68
C ARG A 164 -16.31 -19.98 4.14
N LEU A 165 -16.40 -21.21 3.64
CA LEU A 165 -16.53 -21.57 2.22
C LEU A 165 -17.77 -20.95 1.55
N THR A 166 -18.92 -20.93 2.23
CA THR A 166 -20.20 -20.42 1.72
C THR A 166 -20.27 -18.89 1.64
N LEU A 167 -19.59 -18.17 2.55
CA LEU A 167 -19.53 -16.71 2.53
C LEU A 167 -18.67 -16.21 1.36
N ALA A 168 -17.51 -16.83 1.15
CA ALA A 168 -16.62 -16.54 0.03
C ALA A 168 -17.26 -16.87 -1.33
N GLN A 169 -18.02 -17.96 -1.38
CA GLN A 169 -18.76 -18.37 -2.57
C GLN A 169 -19.91 -17.39 -2.89
N ARG A 170 -20.67 -16.95 -1.88
CA ARG A 170 -21.72 -15.93 -2.04
C ARG A 170 -21.17 -14.56 -2.40
N SER A 171 -20.05 -14.13 -1.81
CA SER A 171 -19.41 -12.86 -2.19
C SER A 171 -18.87 -12.91 -3.62
N ARG A 172 -18.40 -14.08 -4.06
CA ARG A 172 -17.96 -14.31 -5.46
C ARG A 172 -19.14 -14.21 -6.42
N GLU A 173 -20.26 -14.86 -6.09
CA GLU A 173 -21.49 -14.80 -6.87
C GLU A 173 -22.07 -13.39 -6.91
N ASP A 174 -22.01 -12.64 -5.80
CA ASP A 174 -22.48 -11.24 -5.74
C ASP A 174 -21.57 -10.30 -6.54
N LEU A 175 -20.24 -10.44 -6.42
CA LEU A 175 -19.28 -9.67 -7.23
C LEU A 175 -19.46 -9.97 -8.72
N HIS A 176 -19.60 -11.25 -9.09
CA HIS A 176 -19.84 -11.64 -10.47
C HIS A 176 -21.15 -11.07 -10.98
N ARG A 177 -22.24 -11.18 -10.21
CA ARG A 177 -23.56 -10.65 -10.57
C ARG A 177 -23.54 -9.14 -10.75
N ARG A 178 -22.86 -8.42 -9.86
CA ARG A 178 -22.71 -6.95 -9.95
C ARG A 178 -21.85 -6.52 -11.13
N LEU A 179 -20.77 -7.24 -11.42
CA LEU A 179 -19.95 -6.94 -12.59
C LEU A 179 -20.75 -7.18 -13.88
N THR A 180 -21.47 -8.31 -13.97
CA THR A 180 -22.34 -8.60 -15.11
C THR A 180 -23.43 -7.55 -15.24
N ALA A 181 -24.09 -7.15 -14.14
CA ALA A 181 -25.09 -6.10 -14.15
C ALA A 181 -24.51 -4.74 -14.59
N ALA A 182 -23.33 -4.36 -14.08
CA ALA A 182 -22.64 -3.12 -14.46
C ALA A 182 -22.26 -3.10 -15.95
N ILE A 183 -21.85 -4.24 -16.49
CA ILE A 183 -21.57 -4.42 -17.92
C ILE A 183 -22.87 -4.30 -18.73
N SER A 184 -23.95 -4.96 -18.31
CA SER A 184 -25.25 -4.91 -18.97
C SER A 184 -25.91 -3.53 -18.93
N THR A 185 -25.76 -2.78 -17.84
CA THR A 185 -26.32 -1.42 -17.70
C THR A 185 -25.67 -0.38 -18.61
N ARG A 186 -24.47 -0.64 -19.14
CA ARG A 186 -23.78 0.30 -20.04
C ARG A 186 -24.22 0.21 -21.50
N GLY A 187 -25.14 -0.69 -21.86
CA GLY A 187 -25.83 -0.71 -23.16
C GLY A 187 -24.98 -0.94 -24.41
N CYS A 188 -23.65 -0.92 -24.31
CA CYS A 188 -22.73 -1.15 -25.41
C CYS A 188 -22.02 -2.50 -25.22
N GLN A 189 -21.96 -3.31 -26.29
CA GLN A 189 -21.09 -4.48 -26.32
C GLN A 189 -19.66 -4.02 -26.01
N LEU A 190 -19.14 -4.46 -24.86
CA LEU A 190 -17.73 -4.21 -24.52
C LEU A 190 -16.86 -4.82 -25.61
N HIS A 191 -15.86 -4.07 -26.06
CA HIS A 191 -14.83 -4.58 -26.95
C HIS A 191 -14.27 -5.90 -26.38
N PRO A 192 -14.05 -6.96 -27.18
CA PRO A 192 -13.64 -8.29 -26.70
C PRO A 192 -12.47 -8.25 -25.71
N ARG A 193 -11.47 -7.42 -26.02
CA ARG A 193 -10.30 -7.15 -25.16
C ARG A 193 -10.64 -6.59 -23.76
N SER A 194 -11.66 -5.74 -23.64
CA SER A 194 -12.10 -5.19 -22.34
C SER A 194 -12.78 -6.25 -21.49
N THR A 195 -13.54 -7.15 -22.13
CA THR A 195 -14.15 -8.32 -21.49
C THR A 195 -13.09 -9.30 -21.00
N GLU A 196 -12.05 -9.57 -21.80
CA GLU A 196 -10.89 -10.39 -21.40
C GLU A 196 -10.14 -9.81 -20.20
N ILE A 197 -9.90 -8.49 -20.17
CA ILE A 197 -9.24 -7.81 -19.04
C ILE A 197 -10.09 -7.94 -17.77
N LEU A 198 -11.41 -7.75 -17.87
CA LEU A 198 -12.33 -7.86 -16.74
C LEU A 198 -12.40 -9.30 -16.21
N GLN A 199 -12.48 -10.29 -17.10
CA GLN A 199 -12.46 -11.70 -16.75
C GLN A 199 -11.12 -12.08 -16.10
N SER A 200 -9.99 -11.66 -16.65
CA SER A 200 -8.66 -11.87 -16.07
C SER A 200 -8.53 -11.23 -14.68
N THR A 201 -9.07 -10.02 -14.51
CA THR A 201 -9.06 -9.30 -13.22
C THR A 201 -9.90 -10.03 -12.18
N LEU A 202 -11.13 -10.45 -12.52
CA LEU A 202 -11.99 -11.23 -11.64
C LEU A 202 -11.36 -12.56 -11.25
N ALA A 203 -10.78 -13.26 -12.22
CA ALA A 203 -10.15 -14.54 -11.99
C ALA A 203 -8.91 -14.39 -11.07
N SER A 204 -8.17 -13.29 -11.22
CA SER A 204 -7.07 -12.91 -10.31
C SER A 204 -7.56 -12.52 -8.91
N ILE A 205 -8.74 -11.91 -8.77
CA ILE A 205 -9.37 -11.65 -7.45
C ILE A 205 -9.79 -12.97 -6.79
N CYS A 206 -10.38 -13.88 -7.56
CA CYS A 206 -10.83 -15.18 -7.05
C CYS A 206 -9.65 -16.06 -6.62
N HIS A 207 -8.53 -16.01 -7.33
CA HIS A 207 -7.30 -16.72 -6.94
C HIS A 207 -6.67 -16.17 -5.65
N ARG A 208 -6.81 -14.86 -5.39
CA ARG A 208 -6.34 -14.22 -4.14
C ARG A 208 -7.04 -14.74 -2.88
N LEU A 209 -8.24 -15.31 -2.97
CA LEU A 209 -8.92 -15.91 -1.82
C LEU A 209 -8.25 -17.18 -1.29
N ALA A 210 -7.44 -17.86 -2.11
CA ALA A 210 -6.70 -19.06 -1.71
C ALA A 210 -5.33 -18.75 -1.08
N HIS A 211 -4.82 -17.53 -1.23
CA HIS A 211 -3.51 -17.13 -0.72
C HIS A 211 -3.59 -15.74 -0.08
N PRO A 212 -3.52 -15.62 1.26
CA PRO A 212 -3.63 -14.33 1.93
C PRO A 212 -2.54 -13.36 1.40
N PRO A 213 -2.88 -12.08 1.18
CA PRO A 213 -1.90 -11.07 0.84
C PRO A 213 -0.76 -11.00 1.86
N LEU A 214 0.45 -10.64 1.43
CA LEU A 214 1.65 -10.64 2.25
C LEU A 214 1.53 -9.84 3.54
N HIS A 215 0.80 -8.72 3.54
CA HIS A 215 0.59 -7.90 4.74
C HIS A 215 -0.33 -8.54 5.79
N PHE A 216 -0.95 -9.68 5.49
CA PHE A 216 -1.67 -10.52 6.47
C PHE A 216 -0.82 -11.66 7.03
N VAL A 217 0.28 -12.00 6.36
CA VAL A 217 1.15 -13.14 6.75
C VAL A 217 2.46 -12.66 7.36
N LEU A 218 2.97 -11.52 6.90
CA LEU A 218 4.16 -10.89 7.44
C LEU A 218 3.78 -9.81 8.45
N PRO A 219 4.50 -9.72 9.57
CA PRO A 219 4.43 -8.56 10.46
C PRO A 219 4.58 -7.25 9.69
N SER A 220 3.88 -6.19 10.13
CA SER A 220 3.91 -4.89 9.46
C SER A 220 5.30 -4.27 9.43
N ASP A 221 6.13 -4.61 10.41
CA ASP A 221 7.51 -4.21 10.65
C ASP A 221 8.55 -5.20 10.07
N ALA A 222 8.12 -6.26 9.37
CA ALA A 222 9.05 -7.21 8.78
C ALA A 222 9.96 -6.52 7.74
N MET A 223 11.24 -6.35 8.11
CA MET A 223 12.30 -5.72 7.31
C MET A 223 13.00 -6.67 6.35
N ALA A 224 12.65 -7.96 6.37
CA ALA A 224 13.21 -8.99 5.51
C ALA A 224 12.12 -9.94 5.00
N LEU A 225 12.37 -10.55 3.84
CA LEU A 225 11.48 -11.53 3.21
C LEU A 225 12.29 -12.59 2.47
N GLU A 226 12.02 -13.86 2.72
CA GLU A 226 12.59 -14.95 1.93
C GLU A 226 11.81 -15.16 0.63
N ALA A 227 12.53 -15.17 -0.50
CA ALA A 227 11.99 -15.50 -1.81
C ALA A 227 13.10 -15.96 -2.77
N GLY A 228 12.83 -17.01 -3.55
CA GLY A 228 13.79 -17.61 -4.48
C GLY A 228 14.97 -18.26 -3.78
N GLY A 229 14.80 -18.71 -2.53
CA GLY A 229 15.88 -19.28 -1.71
C GLY A 229 16.87 -18.27 -1.15
N VAL A 230 16.56 -16.96 -1.22
CA VAL A 230 17.40 -15.90 -0.67
C VAL A 230 16.58 -14.89 0.15
N THR A 231 17.26 -14.19 1.06
CA THR A 231 16.66 -13.15 1.89
C THR A 231 16.69 -11.79 1.19
N TRP A 232 15.54 -11.15 1.01
CA TRP A 232 15.41 -9.82 0.47
C TRP A 232 15.24 -8.80 1.59
N ALA A 233 15.93 -7.66 1.49
CA ALA A 233 15.65 -6.53 2.36
C ALA A 233 14.33 -5.88 1.92
N ARG A 234 13.42 -5.66 2.88
CA ARG A 234 12.09 -5.09 2.67
C ARG A 234 12.02 -3.71 3.30
N SER A 235 12.32 -2.67 2.53
CA SER A 235 12.29 -1.29 3.01
C SER A 235 10.90 -0.67 2.83
N ASN A 236 10.43 0.04 3.87
CA ASN A 236 9.13 0.72 3.90
C ASN A 236 7.94 -0.18 3.51
N GLY A 237 8.09 -1.49 3.71
CA GLY A 237 7.12 -2.52 3.37
C GLY A 237 6.81 -2.69 1.88
N ARG A 238 7.45 -1.91 0.99
CA ARG A 238 7.06 -1.71 -0.41
C ARG A 238 8.23 -1.78 -1.39
N ILE A 239 9.46 -1.87 -0.92
CA ILE A 239 10.65 -2.04 -1.75
C ILE A 239 11.32 -3.34 -1.36
N PHE A 240 11.65 -4.14 -2.37
CA PHE A 240 12.50 -5.31 -2.22
C PHE A 240 13.87 -4.98 -2.79
N SER A 241 14.92 -5.18 -2.00
CA SER A 241 16.28 -4.94 -2.44
C SER A 241 17.23 -6.04 -1.99
N ARG A 242 18.24 -6.32 -2.81
CA ARG A 242 19.30 -7.28 -2.50
C ARG A 242 20.55 -7.00 -3.32
N VAL A 243 21.72 -7.20 -2.72
CA VAL A 243 23.00 -7.21 -3.42
C VAL A 243 23.44 -8.66 -3.64
N PHE A 244 23.55 -9.05 -4.91
CA PHE A 244 24.15 -10.31 -5.33
C PHE A 244 25.63 -10.05 -5.54
N ARG A 245 26.47 -10.66 -4.70
CA ARG A 245 27.92 -10.54 -4.78
C ARG A 245 28.46 -11.51 -5.82
N SER A 246 29.53 -11.10 -6.50
CA SER A 246 30.29 -12.00 -7.36
C SER A 246 30.78 -13.21 -6.57
N THR A 247 30.85 -14.38 -7.19
CA THR A 247 31.39 -15.60 -6.58
C THR A 247 32.85 -15.48 -6.16
N THR A 248 33.58 -14.49 -6.67
CA THR A 248 34.95 -14.17 -6.28
C THR A 248 35.03 -13.20 -5.09
N SER A 249 33.90 -12.66 -4.63
CA SER A 249 33.85 -11.74 -3.49
C SER A 249 33.69 -12.51 -2.17
N GLU A 250 34.53 -12.20 -1.19
CA GLU A 250 34.44 -12.74 0.17
C GLU A 250 33.38 -12.02 1.03
N GLU A 251 32.79 -10.93 0.51
CA GLU A 251 31.82 -10.14 1.25
C GLU A 251 30.45 -10.79 1.31
N ARG A 252 29.82 -10.76 2.50
CA ARG A 252 28.43 -11.18 2.65
C ARG A 252 27.48 -10.16 2.02
N SER A 253 26.39 -10.63 1.40
CA SER A 253 25.33 -9.79 0.82
C SER A 253 24.72 -8.75 1.79
N GLU A 254 24.86 -8.94 3.10
CA GLU A 254 24.27 -8.09 4.15
C GLU A 254 25.20 -6.95 4.62
N ALA A 255 26.51 -7.01 4.33
CA ALA A 255 27.50 -6.04 4.81
C ALA A 255 27.53 -4.71 4.02
N ALA A 256 26.77 -4.64 2.91
CA ALA A 256 27.02 -3.71 1.79
C ALA A 256 26.43 -2.29 1.92
N LYS A 257 25.62 -1.98 2.93
CA LYS A 257 24.89 -0.68 2.97
C LYS A 257 25.81 0.55 2.99
N TYR A 258 27.06 0.39 3.42
CA TYR A 258 27.98 1.51 3.63
C TYR A 258 29.28 1.46 2.80
N SER A 259 29.65 0.32 2.21
CA SER A 259 30.95 0.13 1.53
C SER A 259 30.92 0.40 0.02
N ASP A 260 29.75 0.35 -0.61
CA ASP A 260 29.68 0.23 -2.06
C ASP A 260 29.32 1.54 -2.81
N GLY A 261 29.32 2.69 -2.17
CA GLY A 261 28.91 3.93 -2.84
C GLY A 261 29.70 4.24 -4.11
N SER A 262 29.03 4.51 -5.24
CA SER A 262 29.69 4.96 -6.48
C SER A 262 28.85 5.95 -7.27
N ARG A 263 29.51 6.90 -7.95
CA ARG A 263 28.88 7.80 -8.94
C ARG A 263 28.83 7.18 -10.34
N GLN A 264 29.62 6.14 -10.57
CA GLN A 264 29.68 5.38 -11.83
C GLN A 264 28.67 4.24 -11.74
N LEU A 265 27.50 4.45 -12.34
CA LEU A 265 26.35 3.57 -12.22
C LEU A 265 25.81 3.19 -13.60
N ARG A 266 25.45 1.92 -13.77
CA ARG A 266 24.82 1.42 -14.99
C ARG A 266 23.54 0.67 -14.62
N PHE A 267 22.40 1.21 -15.03
CA PHE A 267 21.08 0.68 -14.69
C PHE A 267 20.52 -0.17 -15.82
N TYR A 268 19.88 -1.29 -15.50
CA TYR A 268 19.19 -2.16 -16.45
C TYR A 268 17.78 -2.43 -15.93
N PHE A 269 16.78 -2.24 -16.80
CA PHE A 269 15.43 -2.72 -16.49
C PHE A 269 15.41 -4.24 -16.45
N ILE A 270 14.49 -4.82 -15.67
CA ILE A 270 14.40 -6.29 -15.56
C ILE A 270 13.53 -6.82 -16.71
N GLU A 271 12.32 -6.28 -16.87
CA GLU A 271 11.40 -6.70 -17.92
C GLU A 271 11.85 -6.22 -19.31
N ASP A 272 11.68 -7.08 -20.31
CA ASP A 272 12.01 -6.87 -21.73
C ASP A 272 13.50 -6.58 -22.06
N VAL A 273 14.37 -6.44 -21.05
CA VAL A 273 15.83 -6.33 -21.19
C VAL A 273 16.52 -7.62 -20.73
N LEU A 274 16.26 -8.07 -19.50
CA LEU A 274 16.97 -9.21 -18.89
C LEU A 274 16.12 -10.47 -18.87
N LEU A 275 14.82 -10.32 -18.68
CA LEU A 275 13.84 -11.40 -18.66
C LEU A 275 12.50 -10.91 -19.20
N ARG A 276 11.63 -11.86 -19.54
CA ARG A 276 10.26 -11.60 -19.98
C ARG A 276 9.33 -12.64 -19.39
N ARG A 277 8.27 -12.15 -18.77
CA ARG A 277 7.17 -13.01 -18.30
C ARG A 277 6.14 -13.15 -19.42
N PRO A 278 5.74 -14.38 -19.82
CA PRO A 278 4.68 -14.55 -20.81
C PRO A 278 3.38 -13.90 -20.31
N GLN A 279 2.69 -13.21 -21.21
CA GLN A 279 1.56 -12.32 -20.93
C GLN A 279 0.34 -13.02 -20.32
N GLU A 280 0.29 -14.36 -20.34
CA GLU A 280 -0.80 -15.15 -19.79
C GLU A 280 -0.71 -15.30 -18.26
N TRP A 281 -1.00 -14.21 -17.55
CA TRP A 281 -1.54 -14.31 -16.21
C TRP A 281 -3.05 -14.56 -16.32
N THR A 282 -3.43 -15.77 -16.75
CA THR A 282 -4.82 -16.24 -16.66
C THR A 282 -4.95 -17.15 -15.44
N ALA A 283 -6.03 -17.02 -14.67
CA ALA A 283 -6.25 -17.83 -13.47
C ALA A 283 -6.35 -19.34 -13.76
N THR A 284 -6.57 -19.72 -15.01
CA THR A 284 -6.48 -21.09 -15.54
C THR A 284 -5.09 -21.70 -15.33
N ALA A 285 -4.02 -20.92 -15.49
CA ALA A 285 -2.64 -21.37 -15.21
C ALA A 285 -2.43 -21.76 -13.74
N ALA A 286 -3.05 -20.98 -12.84
CA ALA A 286 -2.95 -21.20 -11.40
C ALA A 286 -3.90 -22.29 -10.89
N ALA A 287 -4.93 -22.65 -11.66
CA ALA A 287 -5.83 -23.76 -11.37
C ALA A 287 -5.20 -25.13 -11.70
N ARG A 288 -4.37 -25.22 -12.75
CA ARG A 288 -3.69 -26.47 -13.15
C ARG A 288 -2.71 -27.01 -12.09
N TYR A 289 -2.16 -26.14 -11.25
CA TYR A 289 -1.25 -26.54 -10.17
C TYR A 289 -1.95 -27.23 -8.98
N ARG A 290 -3.29 -27.21 -8.93
CA ARG A 290 -4.06 -27.93 -7.90
C ARG A 290 -4.27 -29.43 -8.21
N ASP A 291 -4.23 -29.81 -9.48
CA ASP A 291 -4.51 -31.20 -9.90
C ASP A 291 -3.26 -32.09 -9.99
N ASP A 292 -2.05 -31.52 -10.00
CA ASP A 292 -0.79 -32.29 -10.05
C ASP A 292 -0.41 -32.96 -8.70
N GLY A 293 -1.35 -33.03 -7.75
CA GLY A 293 -1.21 -33.75 -6.49
C GLY A 293 -1.46 -35.27 -6.58
N SER A 294 -1.91 -35.79 -7.72
CA SER A 294 -2.17 -37.23 -7.88
C SER A 294 -2.02 -37.73 -9.32
N GLY A 295 -0.98 -38.53 -9.56
CA GLY A 295 -1.00 -39.54 -10.64
C GLY A 295 -0.22 -39.20 -11.91
N THR A 296 0.94 -39.85 -12.03
CA THR A 296 1.60 -40.36 -13.25
C THR A 296 0.97 -40.07 -14.64
N GLY A 297 1.74 -39.41 -15.51
CA GLY A 297 1.84 -39.77 -16.93
C GLY A 297 1.45 -38.72 -17.97
N GLY A 298 2.45 -38.15 -18.67
CA GLY A 298 2.35 -37.87 -20.11
C GLY A 298 2.00 -36.44 -20.58
N CYS A 299 3.04 -35.69 -20.94
CA CYS A 299 3.15 -34.76 -22.07
C CYS A 299 2.00 -33.76 -22.36
N ASP A 300 2.04 -32.60 -21.69
CA ASP A 300 2.08 -31.27 -22.34
C ASP A 300 2.21 -30.18 -21.27
N ARG A 301 3.44 -29.99 -20.77
CA ARG A 301 3.77 -28.83 -19.93
C ARG A 301 3.83 -27.60 -20.84
N ALA A 302 2.69 -26.94 -21.05
CA ALA A 302 2.68 -25.56 -21.54
C ALA A 302 3.49 -24.71 -20.56
N SER A 303 4.74 -24.43 -20.92
CA SER A 303 5.75 -23.85 -20.06
C SER A 303 5.38 -22.40 -19.74
N HIS A 304 4.83 -22.15 -18.55
CA HIS A 304 4.74 -20.80 -17.94
C HIS A 304 6.13 -20.29 -17.50
N GLU A 305 7.18 -20.68 -18.20
CA GLU A 305 8.55 -20.38 -17.90
C GLU A 305 8.84 -18.94 -18.31
N VAL A 306 9.42 -18.20 -17.36
CA VAL A 306 9.90 -16.85 -17.61
C VAL A 306 11.06 -16.96 -18.60
N GLU A 307 10.91 -16.34 -19.76
CA GLU A 307 11.93 -16.31 -20.79
C GLU A 307 13.10 -15.45 -20.29
N VAL A 308 14.30 -16.01 -20.21
CA VAL A 308 15.50 -15.22 -19.93
C VAL A 308 15.92 -14.56 -21.24
N LEU A 309 15.83 -13.22 -21.28
CA LEU A 309 16.13 -12.41 -22.46
C LEU A 309 17.56 -11.87 -22.48
N LEU A 310 18.38 -12.20 -21.48
CA LEU A 310 19.75 -11.72 -21.37
C LEU A 310 20.55 -12.04 -22.64
N LYS A 311 20.64 -11.07 -23.54
CA LYS A 311 21.38 -11.16 -24.79
C LYS A 311 22.87 -10.99 -24.51
N GLU A 312 23.71 -11.56 -25.36
CA GLU A 312 25.16 -11.49 -25.20
C GLU A 312 25.68 -10.05 -25.20
N GLU A 313 25.06 -9.15 -25.97
CA GLU A 313 25.50 -7.75 -26.05
C GLU A 313 25.21 -7.01 -24.74
N VAL A 314 24.09 -7.34 -24.08
CA VAL A 314 23.72 -6.76 -22.77
C VAL A 314 24.66 -7.28 -21.69
N LEU A 315 25.00 -8.58 -21.72
CA LEU A 315 25.98 -9.16 -20.79
C LEU A 315 27.39 -8.60 -21.02
N ALA A 316 27.79 -8.42 -22.28
CA ALA A 316 29.08 -7.81 -22.62
C ALA A 316 29.16 -6.34 -22.15
N ASP A 317 28.07 -5.57 -22.31
CA ASP A 317 27.96 -4.21 -21.77
C ASP A 317 28.12 -4.21 -20.24
N MET A 318 27.40 -5.10 -19.54
CA MET A 318 27.53 -5.24 -18.09
C MET A 318 28.97 -5.56 -17.65
N ASN A 319 29.63 -6.53 -18.31
CA ASN A 319 31.01 -6.91 -17.99
C ASN A 319 31.97 -5.74 -18.20
N ASN A 320 31.91 -5.08 -19.36
CA ASN A 320 32.78 -3.95 -19.68
C ASN A 320 32.65 -2.80 -18.66
N PHE A 321 31.42 -2.49 -18.23
CA PHE A 321 31.20 -1.46 -17.23
C PHE A 321 31.63 -1.91 -15.83
N ALA A 322 31.38 -3.17 -15.45
CA ALA A 322 31.83 -3.72 -14.17
C ALA A 322 33.36 -3.73 -14.06
N ASP A 323 34.08 -4.12 -15.11
CA ASP A 323 35.55 -4.11 -15.18
C ASP A 323 36.13 -2.70 -15.03
N ARG A 324 35.37 -1.68 -15.44
CA ARG A 324 35.70 -0.26 -15.30
C ARG A 324 35.32 0.33 -13.94
N GLY A 325 34.80 -0.48 -13.02
CA GLY A 325 34.42 -0.06 -11.66
C GLY A 325 33.00 0.50 -11.52
N PHE A 326 32.15 0.36 -12.54
CA PHE A 326 30.75 0.78 -12.43
C PHE A 326 29.97 -0.23 -11.59
N ARG A 327 29.02 0.26 -10.79
CA ARG A 327 28.04 -0.63 -10.17
C ARG A 327 26.94 -0.95 -11.17
N ILE A 328 26.64 -2.23 -11.27
CA ILE A 328 25.54 -2.75 -12.07
C ILE A 328 24.28 -2.80 -11.19
N VAL A 329 23.22 -2.13 -11.64
CA VAL A 329 21.96 -2.00 -10.90
C VAL A 329 20.80 -2.50 -11.75
N PHE A 330 20.02 -3.44 -11.22
CA PHE A 330 18.76 -3.87 -11.82
C PHE A 330 17.60 -3.16 -11.13
N ILE A 331 16.72 -2.55 -11.92
CA ILE A 331 15.61 -1.74 -11.42
C ILE A 331 14.29 -2.16 -12.06
N GLU A 332 13.22 -2.27 -11.26
CA GLU A 332 11.89 -2.57 -11.81
C GLU A 332 10.74 -2.15 -10.87
N HIS A 333 9.54 -2.03 -11.44
CA HIS A 333 8.31 -1.80 -10.69
C HIS A 333 7.26 -2.89 -10.95
N TYR A 334 6.94 -3.67 -9.92
CA TYR A 334 5.90 -4.70 -9.93
C TYR A 334 4.73 -4.35 -9.00
N PRO A 335 3.76 -3.53 -9.45
CA PRO A 335 2.62 -3.13 -8.63
C PRO A 335 1.73 -4.31 -8.20
N ALA A 336 1.77 -5.43 -8.94
CA ALA A 336 1.07 -6.67 -8.57
C ALA A 336 1.53 -7.24 -7.21
N LEU A 337 2.76 -6.93 -6.77
CA LEU A 337 3.28 -7.36 -5.48
C LEU A 337 2.73 -6.55 -4.30
N HIS A 338 2.10 -5.40 -4.53
CA HIS A 338 1.58 -4.53 -3.47
C HIS A 338 0.60 -5.24 -2.52
N HIS A 339 -0.22 -6.11 -3.09
CA HIS A 339 -1.12 -7.02 -2.38
C HIS A 339 -0.87 -8.47 -2.80
N GLY A 340 0.35 -8.76 -3.27
CA GLY A 340 0.73 -10.09 -3.69
C GLY A 340 0.72 -11.07 -2.52
N SER A 341 0.49 -12.35 -2.79
CA SER A 341 0.72 -13.41 -1.82
C SER A 341 2.21 -13.80 -1.78
N ARG A 342 2.61 -14.61 -0.80
CA ARG A 342 3.96 -15.21 -0.77
C ARG A 342 4.26 -15.94 -2.08
N TYR A 343 3.29 -16.67 -2.63
CA TYR A 343 3.41 -17.32 -3.94
C TYR A 343 3.72 -16.32 -5.07
N MET A 344 3.02 -15.18 -5.12
CA MET A 344 3.29 -14.16 -6.15
C MET A 344 4.70 -13.59 -6.01
N VAL A 345 5.14 -13.30 -4.79
CA VAL A 345 6.52 -12.84 -4.56
C VAL A 345 7.53 -13.90 -4.98
N GLU A 346 7.35 -15.15 -4.57
CA GLU A 346 8.23 -16.26 -4.96
C GLU A 346 8.32 -16.40 -6.47
N ARG A 347 7.17 -16.41 -7.15
CA ARG A 347 7.11 -16.53 -8.61
C ARG A 347 7.73 -15.33 -9.32
N THR A 348 7.60 -14.13 -8.78
CA THR A 348 8.18 -12.92 -9.37
C THR A 348 9.69 -12.84 -9.10
N LEU A 349 10.15 -13.13 -7.88
CA LEU A 349 11.55 -12.92 -7.49
C LEU A 349 12.45 -14.12 -7.85
N THR A 350 11.95 -15.36 -7.87
CA THR A 350 12.76 -16.55 -8.21
C THR A 350 13.48 -16.43 -9.56
N PRO A 351 12.84 -16.01 -10.66
CA PRO A 351 13.53 -15.80 -11.94
C PRO A 351 14.65 -14.75 -11.86
N VAL A 352 14.46 -13.69 -11.07
CA VAL A 352 15.48 -12.65 -10.85
C VAL A 352 16.68 -13.21 -10.08
N VAL A 353 16.42 -14.03 -9.06
CA VAL A 353 17.47 -14.73 -8.31
C VAL A 353 18.25 -15.67 -9.22
N ARG A 354 17.56 -16.48 -10.03
CA ARG A 354 18.20 -17.39 -10.99
C ARG A 354 19.04 -16.63 -12.02
N LEU A 355 18.53 -15.53 -12.55
CA LEU A 355 19.28 -14.66 -13.45
C LEU A 355 20.59 -14.21 -12.80
N CYS A 356 20.55 -13.66 -11.58
CA CYS A 356 21.75 -13.17 -10.91
C CYS A 356 22.73 -14.31 -10.57
N LEU A 357 22.25 -15.40 -9.98
CA LEU A 357 23.11 -16.49 -9.50
C LEU A 357 23.62 -17.42 -10.60
N GLN A 358 22.88 -17.60 -11.69
CA GLN A 358 23.22 -18.58 -12.74
C GLN A 358 23.75 -17.93 -14.01
N ARG A 359 23.32 -16.71 -14.34
CA ARG A 359 23.67 -16.04 -15.59
C ARG A 359 24.67 -14.89 -15.40
N CYS A 360 24.72 -14.31 -14.20
CA CYS A 360 25.66 -13.24 -13.85
C CYS A 360 26.48 -13.55 -12.57
N PRO A 361 26.95 -14.80 -12.32
CA PRO A 361 27.58 -15.15 -11.05
C PRO A 361 28.88 -14.40 -10.77
N HIS A 362 29.57 -13.95 -11.82
CA HIS A 362 30.84 -13.22 -11.73
C HIS A 362 30.66 -11.71 -11.50
N LEU A 363 29.42 -11.20 -11.55
CA LEU A 363 29.13 -9.78 -11.38
C LEU A 363 28.57 -9.50 -9.98
N THR A 364 28.94 -8.35 -9.42
CA THR A 364 28.24 -7.79 -8.27
C THR A 364 27.07 -6.93 -8.78
N VAL A 365 25.84 -7.36 -8.49
CA VAL A 365 24.60 -6.74 -8.98
C VAL A 365 23.72 -6.29 -7.81
N THR A 366 23.28 -5.03 -7.83
CA THR A 366 22.27 -4.53 -6.90
C THR A 366 20.89 -4.58 -7.54
N VAL A 367 19.94 -5.27 -6.93
CA VAL A 367 18.56 -5.35 -7.42
C VAL A 367 17.65 -4.49 -6.55
N VAL A 368 16.84 -3.62 -7.16
CA VAL A 368 15.86 -2.76 -6.50
C VAL A 368 14.51 -2.87 -7.19
N ILE A 369 13.51 -3.37 -6.47
CA ILE A 369 12.16 -3.62 -6.99
C ILE A 369 11.15 -2.85 -6.15
N SER A 370 10.32 -2.04 -6.79
CA SER A 370 9.18 -1.42 -6.14
C SER A 370 7.92 -2.29 -6.26
N ALA A 371 7.22 -2.47 -5.15
CA ALA A 371 5.90 -3.07 -5.05
C ALA A 371 4.82 -2.02 -4.72
N MET A 372 5.06 -0.74 -5.00
CA MET A 372 4.08 0.33 -4.73
C MET A 372 2.91 0.25 -5.72
N SER A 373 1.67 0.32 -5.24
CA SER A 373 0.51 0.43 -6.14
C SER A 373 0.43 1.83 -6.77
N CYS A 374 0.12 1.89 -8.07
CA CYS A 374 -0.13 3.16 -8.78
C CYS A 374 -1.29 3.95 -8.16
N VAL A 375 -2.29 3.26 -7.59
CA VAL A 375 -3.43 3.90 -6.90
C VAL A 375 -2.97 4.57 -5.60
N THR A 376 -2.12 3.89 -4.84
CA THR A 376 -1.57 4.45 -3.60
C THR A 376 -0.62 5.61 -3.89
N ALA A 377 0.11 5.55 -5.01
CA ALA A 377 0.97 6.64 -5.47
C ALA A 377 0.16 7.88 -5.86
N ALA A 378 -0.93 7.72 -6.63
CA ALA A 378 -1.77 8.83 -7.07
C ALA A 378 -2.46 9.59 -5.92
N ARG A 379 -2.69 8.93 -4.77
CA ARG A 379 -3.32 9.55 -3.59
C ARG A 379 -2.36 10.34 -2.70
N LYS A 380 -1.05 10.07 -2.76
CA LYS A 380 -0.05 10.84 -2.02
C LYS A 380 0.41 12.02 -2.90
N GLN A 381 -0.02 13.24 -2.57
CA GLN A 381 0.42 14.45 -3.28
C GLN A 381 1.96 14.59 -3.18
N GLY A 382 2.65 14.24 -4.26
CA GLY A 382 4.11 14.33 -4.37
C GLY A 382 4.66 13.39 -5.44
N MET A 383 4.58 13.79 -6.72
CA MET A 383 5.11 13.02 -7.86
C MET A 383 6.60 12.66 -7.71
N MET A 384 7.41 13.48 -7.02
CA MET A 384 8.84 13.23 -6.78
C MET A 384 9.13 12.10 -5.77
N MET A 385 8.17 11.73 -4.92
CA MET A 385 8.34 10.66 -3.90
C MET A 385 7.61 9.38 -4.30
N SER A 386 7.08 9.32 -5.51
CA SER A 386 6.42 8.14 -6.04
C SER A 386 7.48 7.08 -6.37
N LEU A 387 7.43 5.93 -5.68
CA LEU A 387 8.27 4.76 -5.97
C LEU A 387 7.75 4.00 -7.21
N VAL A 388 7.04 4.67 -8.11
CA VAL A 388 6.39 4.09 -9.30
C VAL A 388 7.08 4.65 -10.54
N LEU A 389 7.48 3.79 -11.47
CA LEU A 389 8.03 4.23 -12.74
C LEU A 389 6.93 4.94 -13.57
N PRO A 390 7.27 5.98 -14.35
CA PRO A 390 8.61 6.50 -14.66
C PRO A 390 9.12 7.59 -13.69
N HIS A 391 8.54 7.75 -12.50
CA HIS A 391 9.03 8.73 -11.52
C HIS A 391 10.37 8.31 -10.91
N THR A 392 11.12 9.28 -10.42
CA THR A 392 12.49 9.09 -9.89
C THR A 392 12.55 8.64 -8.43
N GLY A 393 11.41 8.45 -7.75
CA GLY A 393 11.42 8.08 -6.32
C GLY A 393 12.18 6.78 -6.04
N LEU A 394 12.14 5.81 -6.96
CA LEU A 394 12.90 4.57 -6.83
C LEU A 394 14.42 4.79 -6.97
N LEU A 395 14.84 5.73 -7.81
CA LEU A 395 16.22 6.17 -7.93
C LEU A 395 16.66 6.94 -6.67
N SER A 396 15.83 7.86 -6.18
CA SER A 396 16.10 8.60 -4.93
C SER A 396 16.29 7.66 -3.75
N PHE A 397 15.46 6.61 -3.65
CA PHE A 397 15.62 5.56 -2.64
C PHE A 397 16.95 4.80 -2.80
N PHE A 398 17.29 4.38 -4.03
CA PHE A 398 18.57 3.70 -4.27
C PHE A 398 19.75 4.59 -3.84
N ILE A 399 19.71 5.88 -4.18
CA ILE A 399 20.75 6.84 -3.81
C ILE A 399 20.87 6.95 -2.29
N SER A 400 19.76 7.18 -1.58
CA SER A 400 19.79 7.40 -0.12
C SER A 400 20.14 6.12 0.65
N GLU A 401 19.55 4.99 0.30
CA GLU A 401 19.61 3.77 1.11
C GLU A 401 20.66 2.76 0.69
N LEU A 402 21.05 2.75 -0.59
CA LEU A 402 21.88 1.68 -1.19
C LEU A 402 23.15 2.19 -1.87
N ASN A 403 23.31 3.51 -2.02
CA ASN A 403 24.45 4.13 -2.70
C ASN A 403 25.07 5.28 -1.90
N THR A 404 24.98 5.23 -0.56
CA THR A 404 25.63 6.17 0.36
C THR A 404 25.38 7.65 0.04
N SER A 405 24.20 7.98 -0.49
CA SER A 405 23.82 9.31 -0.97
C SER A 405 24.67 9.87 -2.12
N LEU A 406 25.51 9.05 -2.77
CA LEU A 406 26.23 9.45 -3.97
C LEU A 406 25.28 9.46 -5.17
N THR A 407 25.21 10.61 -5.84
CA THR A 407 24.39 10.76 -7.04
C THR A 407 25.11 10.23 -8.28
N PRO A 408 24.39 9.56 -9.21
CA PRO A 408 24.95 9.16 -10.50
C PRO A 408 25.52 10.38 -11.23
N ASP A 409 26.70 10.24 -11.82
CA ASP A 409 27.21 11.25 -12.74
C ASP A 409 26.43 11.16 -14.07
N PRO A 410 25.63 12.17 -14.44
CA PRO A 410 24.79 12.12 -15.64
C PRO A 410 25.58 11.97 -16.95
N LYS A 411 26.89 12.28 -16.94
CA LYS A 411 27.76 12.12 -18.12
C LYS A 411 28.18 10.67 -18.36
N THR A 412 28.24 9.87 -17.29
CA THR A 412 28.75 8.48 -17.36
C THR A 412 27.68 7.45 -17.08
N ALA A 413 26.69 7.80 -16.25
CA ALA A 413 25.62 6.93 -15.87
C ALA A 413 24.54 6.88 -16.94
N ALA A 414 23.97 5.70 -17.12
CA ALA A 414 22.96 5.47 -18.13
C ALA A 414 21.98 4.39 -17.67
N VAL A 415 20.81 4.39 -18.32
CA VAL A 415 19.77 3.41 -18.14
C VAL A 415 19.58 2.65 -19.45
N VAL A 416 19.72 1.33 -19.38
CA VAL A 416 19.52 0.42 -20.50
C VAL A 416 18.09 -0.08 -20.50
N GLY A 417 17.37 0.22 -21.58
CA GLY A 417 16.00 -0.23 -21.82
C GLY A 417 15.86 -0.94 -23.16
N SER A 418 14.71 -1.57 -23.39
CA SER A 418 14.45 -2.32 -24.63
C SER A 418 13.34 -1.69 -25.46
N SER A 419 13.59 -1.53 -26.76
CA SER A 419 12.55 -1.28 -27.77
C SER A 419 12.16 -2.53 -28.56
N ASP A 420 12.77 -3.68 -28.26
CA ASP A 420 12.58 -4.91 -29.02
C ASP A 420 11.36 -5.71 -28.56
N ARG A 421 10.45 -5.99 -29.50
CA ARG A 421 9.38 -7.01 -29.42
C ARG A 421 8.42 -6.89 -28.21
N GLY A 422 7.59 -5.84 -28.16
CA GLY A 422 6.21 -6.07 -27.69
C GLY A 422 5.47 -4.94 -26.98
N SER A 423 6.15 -3.98 -26.34
CA SER A 423 5.43 -2.97 -25.55
C SER A 423 5.98 -1.56 -25.79
N LEU A 424 5.35 -0.83 -26.71
CA LEU A 424 5.57 0.62 -26.87
C LEU A 424 5.44 1.34 -25.53
N PHE A 425 4.55 0.84 -24.66
CA PHE A 425 4.39 1.34 -23.30
C PHE A 425 5.66 1.20 -22.45
N LEU A 426 6.30 0.02 -22.41
CA LEU A 426 7.52 -0.17 -21.62
C LEU A 426 8.69 0.64 -22.18
N LYS A 427 8.83 0.72 -23.51
CA LYS A 427 9.83 1.60 -24.14
C LYS A 427 9.66 3.06 -23.68
N THR A 428 8.44 3.59 -23.78
CA THR A 428 8.13 4.96 -23.35
C THR A 428 8.39 5.13 -21.86
N LEU A 429 8.00 4.17 -21.03
CA LEU A 429 8.21 4.20 -19.58
C LEU A 429 9.70 4.20 -19.22
N HIS A 430 10.52 3.38 -19.87
CA HIS A 430 11.97 3.35 -19.65
C HIS A 430 12.64 4.67 -20.08
N ALA A 431 12.27 5.20 -21.25
CA ALA A 431 12.80 6.46 -21.76
C ALA A 431 12.35 7.67 -20.92
N ASP A 432 11.09 7.69 -20.46
CA ASP A 432 10.57 8.71 -19.54
C ASP A 432 11.31 8.64 -18.20
N PHE A 433 11.59 7.45 -17.68
CA PHE A 433 12.37 7.30 -16.44
C PHE A 433 13.78 7.86 -16.60
N ALA A 434 14.50 7.50 -17.67
CA ALA A 434 15.84 8.01 -17.93
C ALA A 434 15.84 9.55 -18.05
N ARG A 435 14.86 10.11 -18.77
CA ARG A 435 14.66 11.56 -18.90
C ARG A 435 14.41 12.22 -17.54
N ASN A 436 13.48 11.69 -16.75
CA ASN A 436 13.15 12.22 -15.43
C ASN A 436 14.35 12.12 -14.47
N ALA A 437 15.18 11.07 -14.61
CA ALA A 437 16.41 10.86 -13.86
C ALA A 437 17.58 11.71 -14.35
N SER A 438 17.44 12.44 -15.47
CA SER A 438 18.53 13.14 -16.15
C SER A 438 19.71 12.22 -16.51
N LEU A 439 19.41 10.98 -16.91
CA LEU A 439 20.38 9.97 -17.31
C LEU A 439 20.27 9.67 -18.81
N THR A 440 21.39 9.25 -19.40
CA THR A 440 21.39 8.79 -20.79
C THR A 440 20.56 7.51 -20.92
N TYR A 441 19.61 7.49 -21.85
CA TYR A 441 18.89 6.27 -22.23
C TYR A 441 19.67 5.55 -23.32
N VAL A 442 19.92 4.27 -23.15
CA VAL A 442 20.56 3.40 -24.15
C VAL A 442 19.59 2.28 -24.49
N ASP A 443 19.27 2.15 -25.78
CA ASP A 443 18.42 1.05 -26.22
C ASP A 443 19.25 -0.22 -26.41
N VAL A 444 18.71 -1.38 -26.02
CA VAL A 444 19.35 -2.69 -26.28
C VAL A 444 19.69 -2.88 -27.77
N ARG A 445 18.96 -2.25 -28.70
CA ARG A 445 19.31 -2.27 -30.13
C ARG A 445 20.62 -1.55 -30.44
N GLU A 446 20.91 -0.45 -29.77
CA GLU A 446 22.12 0.35 -30.00
C GLU A 446 23.37 -0.40 -29.55
N LEU A 447 23.24 -1.24 -28.51
CA LEU A 447 24.32 -2.11 -28.04
C LEU A 447 24.74 -3.15 -29.09
N ARG A 448 23.84 -3.52 -30.02
CA ARG A 448 24.18 -4.44 -31.12
C ARG A 448 25.05 -3.79 -32.19
N HIS A 449 24.82 -2.52 -32.47
CA HIS A 449 25.51 -1.77 -33.53
C HIS A 449 26.91 -1.29 -33.13
N HIS A 450 27.36 -1.54 -31.90
CA HIS A 450 28.74 -1.26 -31.46
C HIS A 450 29.67 -2.48 -31.61
N ARG A 451 29.17 -3.60 -32.15
CA ARG A 451 29.94 -4.83 -32.43
C ARG A 451 30.17 -5.08 -33.92
N GLU A 452 29.46 -4.36 -34.79
CA GLU A 452 29.73 -4.28 -36.23
C GLU A 452 30.62 -3.06 -36.50
#